data_AF-A0A937C504-F1
#
_entry.id   AF-A0A937C504-F1
#
_cell.length_a   1.000
_cell.length_b   1.000
_cell.length_c   1.000
_cell.angle_alpha   90.00
_cell.angle_beta   90.00
_cell.angle_gamma   90.00
#
_symmetry.space_group_name_H-M   'P 1'
#
loop_
_entity.id
_entity.type
_entity.pdbx_description
1 polymer ?
#
loop_
_entity_poly.entity_id
_entity_poly.type
_entity_poly.pdbx_seq_one_letter_code
_entity_poly.pdbx_strand_id
1 'polypeptide(L)'
;MKKNLLVFLVVLIACKGRLSQKPAMGESNMPEKDGIEQVRKYEFPTKTCANQGFVTYWKKFINSIRNSAYDTVKKLSVDTIIYNGISIEIDIFIEKYFSEAFDKDLIELLLDKDQVTFSKFESDGSYLPTVPGQLRNAQGNYCIQEVYIAKKPNKQKIYVEIELRFIETYKGFKFIEFSLLQKDSTPGHR
;
A
#
# COMPACT_ATOMS: atom_id res chain seq x y z
N MET A 1 29.78 -35.66 -16.01
CA MET A 1 30.41 -35.91 -14.68
C MET A 1 30.85 -34.57 -14.08
N LYS A 2 30.49 -34.32 -12.81
CA LYS A 2 31.05 -33.33 -11.84
C LYS A 2 31.02 -31.85 -12.28
N LYS A 3 30.10 -30.96 -11.84
CA LYS A 3 29.87 -30.35 -10.50
C LYS A 3 31.15 -29.88 -9.79
N ASN A 4 31.06 -28.64 -9.24
CA ASN A 4 31.87 -27.96 -8.20
C ASN A 4 32.80 -26.86 -8.75
N LEU A 5 33.00 -25.70 -8.10
CA LEU A 5 32.38 -25.06 -6.94
C LEU A 5 33.00 -23.65 -6.85
N LEU A 6 32.13 -22.66 -6.70
CA LEU A 6 32.21 -21.40 -5.96
C LEU A 6 33.41 -21.22 -4.99
N VAL A 7 34.09 -20.06 -4.99
CA VAL A 7 34.62 -19.42 -3.77
C VAL A 7 34.57 -17.88 -3.87
N PHE A 8 34.03 -17.30 -2.79
CA PHE A 8 33.93 -15.90 -2.37
C PHE A 8 35.28 -15.18 -2.18
N LEU A 9 35.30 -13.84 -2.29
CA LEU A 9 35.91 -13.01 -1.24
C LEU A 9 35.33 -11.59 -1.17
N VAL A 10 35.28 -11.10 0.07
CA VAL A 10 34.51 -9.99 0.63
C VAL A 10 35.39 -8.74 0.87
N VAL A 11 34.80 -7.58 0.56
CA VAL A 11 34.82 -6.23 1.18
C VAL A 11 35.90 -5.89 2.22
N LEU A 12 36.53 -4.70 2.11
CA LEU A 12 36.69 -3.73 3.22
C LEU A 12 36.85 -2.25 2.74
N ILE A 13 35.83 -1.45 3.09
CA ILE A 13 35.84 -0.14 3.80
C ILE A 13 36.76 1.00 3.33
N ALA A 14 36.16 2.18 3.10
CA ALA A 14 36.73 3.45 3.54
C ALA A 14 35.65 4.39 4.10
N CYS A 15 35.52 4.39 5.43
CA CYS A 15 34.89 5.43 6.23
C CYS A 15 35.84 6.63 6.36
N LYS A 16 35.35 7.84 6.08
CA LYS A 16 35.83 9.13 6.61
C LYS A 16 34.57 10.00 6.72
N GLY A 17 34.13 10.56 7.85
CA GLY A 17 34.75 10.84 9.13
C GLY A 17 34.58 12.32 9.44
N ARG A 18 33.83 12.66 10.50
CA ARG A 18 34.12 13.75 11.46
C ARG A 18 33.03 13.86 12.54
N LEU A 19 33.43 13.48 13.76
CA LEU A 19 32.88 13.99 15.01
C LEU A 19 33.33 15.45 15.20
N SER A 20 32.48 16.30 15.79
CA SER A 20 32.90 17.18 16.89
C SER A 20 31.73 17.83 17.66
N GLN A 21 31.76 17.63 18.99
CA GLN A 21 31.51 18.58 20.09
C GLN A 21 30.09 19.19 20.35
N LYS A 22 29.50 18.76 21.48
CA LYS A 22 28.78 19.60 22.49
C LYS A 22 29.82 20.42 23.30
N PRO A 23 29.51 21.40 24.20
CA PRO A 23 28.24 21.67 24.93
C PRO A 23 27.86 23.16 25.16
N ALA A 24 26.69 23.45 25.77
CA ALA A 24 26.52 24.43 26.86
C ALA A 24 25.06 24.50 27.38
N MET A 25 24.94 24.62 28.72
CA MET A 25 23.75 24.91 29.52
C MET A 25 23.16 26.30 29.23
N GLY A 26 21.84 26.42 29.39
CA GLY A 26 21.14 27.69 29.53
C GLY A 26 19.71 27.44 30.04
N GLU A 27 19.45 27.76 31.30
CA GLU A 27 18.11 27.83 31.88
C GLU A 27 17.29 28.93 31.18
N SER A 28 16.03 28.64 30.85
CA SER A 28 15.04 29.67 30.53
C SER A 28 13.64 29.16 30.86
N ASN A 29 12.94 29.95 31.65
CA ASN A 29 11.56 29.79 32.13
C ASN A 29 10.52 29.82 30.98
N MET A 30 9.41 29.06 31.17
CA MET A 30 8.01 29.13 30.68
C MET A 30 7.69 29.83 29.31
N PRO A 31 6.67 29.40 28.52
CA PRO A 31 5.36 28.87 28.98
C PRO A 31 4.78 27.70 28.15
N GLU A 32 3.67 27.18 28.68
CA GLU A 32 2.64 26.39 28.00
C GLU A 32 2.26 27.00 26.65
N LYS A 33 2.30 26.19 25.58
CA LYS A 33 1.66 26.50 24.30
C LYS A 33 1.04 25.24 23.71
N ASP A 34 -0.28 25.33 23.57
CA ASP A 34 -1.10 24.63 22.59
C ASP A 34 -0.43 24.52 21.22
N GLY A 35 -0.77 23.43 20.53
CA GLY A 35 -0.84 23.40 19.09
C GLY A 35 0.49 23.16 18.38
N ILE A 36 0.61 22.00 17.76
CA ILE A 36 0.43 21.83 16.31
C ILE A 36 0.51 20.32 16.10
N GLU A 37 -0.65 19.70 15.95
CA GLU A 37 -0.73 18.41 15.27
C GLU A 37 -0.08 18.63 13.91
N GLN A 38 1.06 17.95 13.66
CA GLN A 38 1.73 18.03 12.37
C GLN A 38 0.76 17.51 11.32
N VAL A 39 0.05 18.44 10.67
CA VAL A 39 -0.62 18.19 9.40
C VAL A 39 0.49 17.77 8.46
N ARG A 40 0.63 16.45 8.27
CA ARG A 40 1.41 15.91 7.16
C ARG A 40 0.72 16.43 5.90
N LYS A 41 1.24 17.52 5.35
CA LYS A 41 1.02 17.89 3.96
C LYS A 41 1.61 16.75 3.14
N TYR A 42 0.75 15.79 2.79
CA TYR A 42 1.08 14.84 1.74
C TYR A 42 0.98 15.61 0.42
N GLU A 43 2.13 16.12 0.00
CA GLU A 43 2.33 16.39 -1.42
C GLU A 43 2.24 15.04 -2.13
N PHE A 44 1.22 14.88 -2.99
CA PHE A 44 1.13 13.70 -3.85
C PHE A 44 2.38 13.65 -4.74
N PRO A 45 3.25 12.64 -4.60
CA PRO A 45 4.40 12.53 -5.47
C PRO A 45 3.91 12.20 -6.88
N THR A 46 4.02 13.17 -7.77
CA THR A 46 3.92 12.98 -9.21
C THR A 46 5.11 12.13 -9.68
N LYS A 47 4.95 10.80 -9.68
CA LYS A 47 5.56 9.83 -10.62
C LYS A 47 5.23 8.39 -10.19
N THR A 48 4.68 7.63 -11.12
CA THR A 48 4.33 6.20 -10.98
C THR A 48 5.51 5.37 -10.45
N CYS A 49 5.45 4.97 -9.18
CA CYS A 49 6.43 4.07 -8.54
C CYS A 49 6.20 2.57 -8.86
N ALA A 50 5.21 2.27 -9.68
CA ALA A 50 4.86 0.92 -10.11
C ALA A 50 5.91 0.36 -11.09
N ASN A 51 6.55 -0.75 -10.71
CA ASN A 51 7.41 -1.48 -11.65
C ASN A 51 6.56 -2.23 -12.70
N GLN A 52 7.19 -2.63 -13.81
CA GLN A 52 6.50 -3.31 -14.91
C GLN A 52 5.79 -4.60 -14.47
N GLY A 53 6.35 -5.31 -13.49
CA GLY A 53 5.74 -6.52 -12.91
C GLY A 53 4.41 -6.20 -12.23
N PHE A 54 4.37 -5.13 -11.43
CA PHE A 54 3.14 -4.69 -10.77
C PHE A 54 2.10 -4.20 -11.79
N VAL A 55 2.51 -3.42 -12.80
CA VAL A 55 1.59 -2.97 -13.87
C VAL A 55 0.95 -4.14 -14.61
N THR A 56 1.71 -5.21 -14.85
CA THR A 56 1.21 -6.43 -15.50
C THR A 56 0.20 -7.16 -14.61
N TYR A 57 0.54 -7.33 -13.33
CA TYR A 57 -0.36 -7.89 -12.32
C TYR A 57 -1.66 -7.08 -12.21
N TRP A 58 -1.53 -5.76 -12.09
CA TRP A 58 -2.63 -4.80 -11.92
C TRP A 58 -3.66 -4.90 -13.06
N LYS A 59 -3.19 -4.89 -14.31
CA LYS A 59 -4.08 -5.07 -15.48
C LYS A 59 -4.84 -6.38 -15.42
N LYS A 60 -4.18 -7.47 -15.02
CA LYS A 60 -4.83 -8.79 -14.87
C LYS A 60 -5.87 -8.76 -13.74
N PHE A 61 -5.55 -8.12 -12.62
CA PHE A 61 -6.45 -7.99 -11.47
C PHE A 61 -7.71 -7.21 -11.84
N ILE A 62 -7.61 -6.01 -12.41
CA ILE A 62 -8.77 -5.22 -12.84
C ILE A 62 -9.61 -5.99 -13.87
N ASN A 63 -8.97 -6.63 -14.85
CA ASN A 63 -9.71 -7.40 -15.84
C ASN A 63 -10.46 -8.58 -15.20
N SER A 64 -9.92 -9.18 -14.15
CA SER A 64 -10.59 -10.25 -13.41
C SER A 64 -11.80 -9.72 -12.64
N ILE A 65 -11.68 -8.54 -12.02
CA ILE A 65 -12.79 -7.87 -11.33
C ILE A 65 -13.91 -7.53 -12.32
N ARG A 66 -13.57 -6.85 -13.42
CA ARG A 66 -14.51 -6.39 -14.44
C ARG A 66 -15.36 -7.53 -15.02
N ASN A 67 -14.75 -8.69 -15.21
CA ASN A 67 -15.41 -9.86 -15.81
C ASN A 67 -16.01 -10.81 -14.76
N SER A 68 -16.08 -10.40 -13.49
CA SER A 68 -16.56 -11.23 -12.38
C SER A 68 -15.89 -12.61 -12.32
N ALA A 69 -14.60 -12.67 -12.67
CA ALA A 69 -13.81 -13.90 -12.72
C ALA A 69 -13.33 -14.28 -11.31
N TYR A 70 -14.26 -14.63 -10.42
CA TYR A 70 -14.01 -14.80 -8.98
C TYR A 70 -12.88 -15.78 -8.66
N ASP A 71 -12.80 -16.92 -9.35
CA ASP A 71 -11.70 -17.88 -9.16
C ASP A 71 -10.33 -17.28 -9.50
N THR A 72 -10.29 -16.36 -10.46
CA THR A 72 -9.05 -15.65 -10.81
C THR A 72 -8.74 -14.59 -9.75
N VAL A 73 -9.74 -13.87 -9.25
CA VAL A 73 -9.57 -12.92 -8.13
C VAL A 73 -9.01 -13.65 -6.91
N LYS A 74 -9.60 -14.78 -6.50
CA LYS A 74 -9.09 -15.62 -5.39
C LYS A 74 -7.63 -16.00 -5.59
N LYS A 75 -7.25 -16.42 -6.80
CA LYS A 75 -5.85 -16.75 -7.14
C LYS A 75 -4.91 -15.54 -7.15
N LEU A 76 -5.41 -14.33 -7.38
CA LEU A 76 -4.63 -13.09 -7.32
C LEU A 76 -4.61 -12.48 -5.92
N SER A 77 -5.41 -12.99 -5.00
CA SER A 77 -5.50 -12.54 -3.62
C SER A 77 -4.74 -13.45 -2.66
N VAL A 78 -4.55 -12.99 -1.43
CA VAL A 78 -4.24 -13.87 -0.28
C VAL A 78 -5.51 -14.54 0.23
N ASP A 79 -5.37 -15.54 1.10
CA ASP A 79 -6.51 -16.29 1.65
C ASP A 79 -7.37 -15.47 2.62
N THR A 80 -6.83 -14.36 3.14
CA THR A 80 -7.52 -13.47 4.07
C THR A 80 -7.30 -12.01 3.68
N ILE A 81 -8.37 -11.27 3.41
CA ILE A 81 -8.35 -9.88 2.99
C ILE A 81 -8.73 -8.96 4.15
N ILE A 82 -8.04 -7.84 4.26
CA ILE A 82 -8.45 -6.74 5.13
C ILE A 82 -9.51 -5.92 4.37
N TYR A 83 -10.74 -5.90 4.86
CA TYR A 83 -11.82 -5.07 4.35
C TYR A 83 -12.19 -4.02 5.39
N ASN A 84 -11.85 -2.75 5.13
CA ASN A 84 -12.07 -1.63 6.05
C ASN A 84 -11.54 -1.92 7.48
N GLY A 85 -10.32 -2.46 7.56
CA GLY A 85 -9.67 -2.82 8.83
C GLY A 85 -10.09 -4.17 9.44
N ILE A 86 -11.06 -4.88 8.85
CA ILE A 86 -11.52 -6.19 9.34
C ILE A 86 -10.92 -7.31 8.50
N SER A 87 -10.33 -8.30 9.15
CA SER A 87 -9.77 -9.49 8.49
C SER A 87 -10.88 -10.49 8.13
N ILE A 88 -11.01 -10.82 6.84
CA ILE A 88 -12.09 -11.67 6.30
C ILE A 88 -11.50 -12.71 5.36
N GLU A 89 -11.94 -13.96 5.44
CA GLU A 89 -11.55 -15.00 4.47
C GLU A 89 -11.95 -14.61 3.05
N ILE A 90 -11.10 -14.91 2.07
CA ILE A 90 -11.31 -14.50 0.68
C ILE A 90 -12.62 -15.04 0.10
N ASP A 91 -13.04 -16.24 0.52
CA ASP A 91 -14.31 -16.82 0.08
C ASP A 91 -15.51 -16.00 0.58
N ILE A 92 -15.47 -15.58 1.85
CA ILE A 92 -16.49 -14.72 2.46
C ILE A 92 -16.47 -13.33 1.81
N PHE A 93 -15.29 -12.78 1.55
CA PHE A 93 -15.14 -11.51 0.84
C PHE A 93 -15.81 -11.56 -0.54
N ILE A 94 -15.52 -12.61 -1.32
CA ILE A 94 -16.10 -12.82 -2.66
C ILE A 94 -17.62 -12.94 -2.59
N GLU A 95 -18.14 -13.71 -1.64
CA GLU A 95 -19.57 -13.99 -1.52
C GLU A 95 -20.38 -12.77 -1.06
N LYS A 96 -19.87 -12.02 -0.08
CA LYS A 96 -20.68 -11.02 0.65
C LYS A 96 -20.31 -9.57 0.37
N TYR A 97 -19.03 -9.29 0.11
CA TYR A 97 -18.50 -7.93 0.09
C TYR A 97 -18.03 -7.49 -1.30
N PHE A 98 -17.77 -8.41 -2.21
CA PHE A 98 -17.13 -8.10 -3.49
C PHE A 98 -17.88 -7.07 -4.33
N SER A 99 -19.20 -7.22 -4.47
CA SER A 99 -20.03 -6.30 -5.26
C SER A 99 -20.18 -4.91 -4.62
N GLU A 100 -20.02 -4.83 -3.30
CA GLU A 100 -19.98 -3.56 -2.56
C GLU A 100 -18.62 -2.89 -2.73
N ALA A 101 -17.54 -3.66 -2.55
CA ALA A 101 -16.17 -3.19 -2.69
C ALA A 101 -15.88 -2.72 -4.13
N PHE A 102 -16.27 -3.50 -5.13
CA PHE A 102 -16.00 -3.25 -6.54
C PHE A 102 -17.29 -3.00 -7.31
N ASP A 103 -17.99 -1.92 -6.96
CA ASP A 103 -19.16 -1.49 -7.71
C ASP A 103 -18.80 -0.98 -9.12
N LYS A 104 -19.84 -0.80 -9.95
CA LYS A 104 -19.67 -0.41 -11.36
C LYS A 104 -18.87 0.89 -11.52
N ASP A 105 -19.17 1.89 -10.70
CA ASP A 105 -18.51 3.20 -10.75
C ASP A 105 -17.01 3.07 -10.41
N LEU A 106 -16.65 2.27 -9.40
CA LEU A 106 -15.25 2.01 -9.08
C LEU A 106 -14.55 1.25 -10.21
N ILE A 107 -15.20 0.25 -10.80
CA ILE A 107 -14.62 -0.51 -11.93
C ILE A 107 -14.31 0.43 -13.10
N GLU A 108 -15.17 1.40 -13.38
CA GLU A 108 -14.93 2.41 -14.43
C GLU A 108 -13.71 3.28 -14.10
N LEU A 109 -13.58 3.75 -12.85
CA LEU A 109 -12.42 4.53 -12.41
C LEU A 109 -11.11 3.71 -12.46
N LEU A 110 -11.16 2.43 -12.10
CA LEU A 110 -10.01 1.53 -12.14
C LEU A 110 -9.44 1.33 -13.55
N LEU A 111 -10.29 1.46 -14.57
CA LEU A 111 -9.90 1.34 -15.97
C LEU A 111 -9.28 2.63 -16.51
N ASP A 112 -9.58 3.77 -15.89
CA ASP A 112 -9.01 5.07 -16.22
C ASP A 112 -7.69 5.30 -15.47
N LYS A 113 -6.58 5.20 -16.20
CA LYS A 113 -5.23 5.33 -15.61
C LYS A 113 -4.96 6.71 -15.03
N ASP A 114 -5.67 7.74 -15.47
CA ASP A 114 -5.47 9.10 -14.99
C ASP A 114 -6.18 9.34 -13.64
N GLN A 115 -7.04 8.40 -13.22
CA GLN A 115 -7.75 8.43 -11.93
C GLN A 115 -7.07 7.59 -10.85
N VAL A 116 -5.94 6.94 -11.18
CA VAL A 116 -5.27 5.97 -10.32
C VAL A 116 -3.87 6.44 -9.95
N THR A 117 -3.61 6.57 -8.65
CA THR A 117 -2.27 6.90 -8.13
C THR A 117 -1.61 5.66 -7.53
N PHE A 118 -0.34 5.44 -7.86
CA PHE A 118 0.47 4.33 -7.35
C PHE A 118 1.57 4.82 -6.40
N SER A 119 1.64 4.26 -5.20
CA SER A 119 2.75 4.42 -4.25
C SER A 119 3.27 3.06 -3.80
N LYS A 120 4.48 3.05 -3.24
CA LYS A 120 5.08 1.87 -2.64
C LYS A 120 5.74 2.21 -1.31
N PHE A 121 5.71 1.29 -0.36
CA PHE A 121 6.42 1.40 0.91
C PHE A 121 6.84 0.04 1.45
N GLU A 122 7.68 0.05 2.49
CA GLU A 122 8.10 -1.16 3.21
C GLU A 122 7.37 -1.24 4.57
N SER A 123 6.94 -2.44 4.94
CA SER A 123 6.22 -2.72 6.18
C SER A 123 6.83 -3.89 6.93
N ASP A 124 6.87 -3.84 8.26
CA ASP A 124 7.27 -4.97 9.11
C ASP A 124 6.30 -6.17 9.07
N GLY A 125 5.13 -5.98 8.47
CA GLY A 125 4.04 -6.94 8.31
C GLY A 125 3.35 -7.38 9.58
N SER A 126 3.51 -6.64 10.68
CA SER A 126 2.80 -6.87 11.93
C SER A 126 1.26 -6.88 11.77
N TYR A 127 0.74 -6.13 10.80
CA TYR A 127 -0.70 -6.02 10.51
C TYR A 127 -1.14 -6.81 9.28
N LEU A 128 -0.23 -7.48 8.56
CA LEU A 128 -0.56 -8.14 7.30
C LEU A 128 -1.21 -9.50 7.57
N PRO A 129 -2.22 -9.90 6.77
CA PRO A 129 -2.78 -11.25 6.85
C PRO A 129 -1.66 -12.27 6.61
N THR A 130 -1.76 -13.42 7.27
CA THR A 130 -0.74 -14.47 7.14
C THR A 130 -0.61 -14.88 5.67
N VAL A 131 0.58 -14.69 5.09
CA VAL A 131 0.91 -15.19 3.74
C VAL A 131 2.11 -16.16 3.84
N PRO A 132 1.92 -17.36 4.43
CA PRO A 132 3.04 -18.23 4.77
C PRO A 132 3.90 -18.58 3.55
N GLY A 133 5.20 -18.33 3.63
CA GLY A 133 6.19 -18.85 2.67
C GLY A 133 6.13 -18.25 1.26
N GLN A 134 5.32 -17.22 1.00
CA GLN A 134 5.24 -16.59 -0.33
C GLN A 134 5.93 -15.23 -0.39
N LEU A 135 6.30 -14.64 0.75
CA LEU A 135 6.72 -13.23 0.83
C LEU A 135 8.19 -13.04 0.45
N ARG A 136 8.46 -12.06 -0.43
CA ARG A 136 9.76 -11.92 -1.11
C ARG A 136 10.92 -11.42 -0.23
N ASN A 137 10.68 -11.01 1.02
CA ASN A 137 11.73 -10.51 1.91
C ASN A 137 11.79 -11.31 3.22
N ALA A 138 12.86 -12.10 3.37
CA ALA A 138 13.14 -12.92 4.54
C ALA A 138 13.71 -12.14 5.76
N GLN A 139 13.79 -10.81 5.68
CA GLN A 139 14.41 -9.92 6.69
C GLN A 139 13.40 -9.05 7.45
N GLY A 140 12.09 -9.33 7.30
CA GLY A 140 11.03 -8.68 8.08
C GLY A 140 10.34 -7.48 7.41
N ASN A 141 10.89 -6.91 6.33
CA ASN A 141 10.27 -5.77 5.64
C ASN A 141 9.62 -6.20 4.30
N TYR A 142 8.29 -6.18 4.23
CA TYR A 142 7.49 -6.48 3.05
C TYR A 142 7.27 -5.25 2.18
N CYS A 143 7.43 -5.41 0.86
CA CYS A 143 7.12 -4.37 -0.12
C CYS A 143 5.61 -4.36 -0.39
N ILE A 144 4.98 -3.24 -0.11
CA ILE A 144 3.56 -2.99 -0.34
C ILE A 144 3.41 -1.97 -1.46
N GLN A 145 2.58 -2.30 -2.43
CA GLN A 145 2.10 -1.38 -3.47
C GLN A 145 0.69 -0.93 -3.09
N GLU A 146 0.47 0.38 -3.12
CA GLU A 146 -0.83 0.97 -2.85
C GLU A 146 -1.38 1.62 -4.11
N VAL A 147 -2.70 1.54 -4.23
CA VAL A 147 -3.47 2.14 -5.29
C VAL A 147 -4.53 3.03 -4.67
N TYR A 148 -4.43 4.33 -4.92
CA TYR A 148 -5.38 5.32 -4.44
C TYR A 148 -6.28 5.79 -5.57
N ILE A 149 -7.58 5.85 -5.28
CA ILE A 149 -8.63 6.26 -6.21
C ILE A 149 -9.56 7.23 -5.48
N ALA A 150 -9.80 8.40 -6.06
CA ALA A 150 -10.77 9.36 -5.53
C ALA A 150 -12.11 9.19 -6.26
N LYS A 151 -13.13 8.71 -5.56
CA LYS A 151 -14.48 8.56 -6.08
C LYS A 151 -15.38 9.67 -5.54
N LYS A 152 -16.11 10.33 -6.44
CA LYS A 152 -17.24 11.19 -6.07
C LYS A 152 -18.49 10.32 -5.96
N PRO A 153 -19.12 10.17 -4.78
CA PRO A 153 -20.44 9.61 -4.70
C PRO A 153 -21.39 10.47 -5.53
N ASN A 154 -22.14 9.82 -6.41
CA ASN A 154 -23.26 10.44 -7.09
C ASN A 154 -24.18 11.06 -6.04
N LYS A 155 -24.20 12.41 -5.96
CA LYS A 155 -25.16 13.30 -5.25
C LYS A 155 -24.69 14.06 -4.00
N GLN A 156 -23.58 13.74 -3.33
CA GLN A 156 -23.31 14.33 -1.98
C GLN A 156 -22.09 15.26 -1.82
N LYS A 157 -21.34 15.64 -2.86
CA LYS A 157 -20.08 16.44 -2.77
C LYS A 157 -18.97 15.85 -1.85
N ILE A 158 -19.27 14.81 -1.08
CA ILE A 158 -18.29 14.04 -0.30
C ILE A 158 -17.31 13.39 -1.28
N TYR A 159 -16.06 13.23 -0.90
CA TYR A 159 -15.11 12.40 -1.65
C TYR A 159 -14.86 11.13 -0.84
N VAL A 160 -14.98 9.99 -1.51
CA VAL A 160 -14.57 8.70 -0.96
C VAL A 160 -13.24 8.37 -1.60
N GLU A 161 -12.19 8.40 -0.79
CA GLU A 161 -10.89 7.88 -1.18
C GLU A 161 -10.93 6.36 -0.97
N ILE A 162 -10.49 5.61 -1.98
CA ILE A 162 -10.39 4.16 -1.93
C ILE A 162 -8.91 3.82 -1.99
N GLU A 163 -8.47 3.00 -1.05
CA GLU A 163 -7.12 2.46 -0.99
C GLU A 163 -7.18 0.95 -1.23
N LEU A 164 -6.40 0.48 -2.20
CA LEU A 164 -6.16 -0.94 -2.43
C LEU A 164 -4.69 -1.24 -2.14
N ARG A 165 -4.40 -2.26 -1.33
CA ARG A 165 -3.02 -2.68 -1.09
C ARG A 165 -2.70 -4.04 -1.68
N PHE A 166 -1.46 -4.17 -2.11
CA PHE A 166 -0.90 -5.36 -2.73
C PHE A 166 0.47 -5.66 -2.15
N ILE A 167 0.72 -6.92 -1.82
CA ILE A 167 1.99 -7.37 -1.27
C ILE A 167 2.85 -8.05 -2.33
N GLU A 168 4.15 -7.77 -2.33
CA GLU A 168 5.11 -8.46 -3.17
C GLU A 168 5.46 -9.86 -2.61
N THR A 169 5.43 -10.85 -3.49
CA THR A 169 5.70 -12.27 -3.24
C THR A 169 6.78 -12.78 -4.20
N TYR A 170 7.35 -13.95 -3.93
CA TYR A 170 8.25 -14.63 -4.88
C TYR A 170 7.59 -14.94 -6.23
N LYS A 171 6.25 -14.96 -6.27
CA LYS A 171 5.45 -15.28 -7.47
C LYS A 171 4.83 -14.05 -8.14
N GLY A 172 5.21 -12.84 -7.74
CA GLY A 172 4.61 -11.59 -8.22
C GLY A 172 3.90 -10.84 -7.10
N PHE A 173 2.68 -10.37 -7.30
CA PHE A 173 1.93 -9.61 -6.31
C PHE A 173 0.67 -10.34 -5.87
N LYS A 174 0.16 -9.99 -4.70
CA LYS A 174 -1.12 -10.47 -4.18
C LYS A 174 -1.94 -9.32 -3.62
N PHE A 175 -3.24 -9.31 -3.88
CA PHE A 175 -4.18 -8.38 -3.25
C PHE A 175 -4.39 -8.74 -1.79
N ILE A 176 -4.34 -7.75 -0.90
CA ILE A 176 -4.41 -7.95 0.56
C ILE A 176 -5.45 -7.07 1.26
N GLU A 177 -5.81 -5.92 0.70
CA GLU A 177 -6.63 -4.94 1.43
C GLU A 177 -7.46 -4.05 0.52
N PHE A 178 -8.69 -3.79 0.95
CA PHE A 178 -9.58 -2.74 0.45
C PHE A 178 -10.01 -1.86 1.62
N SER A 179 -9.82 -0.54 1.49
CA SER A 179 -10.17 0.43 2.52
C SER A 179 -10.89 1.65 1.92
N LEU A 180 -12.06 1.98 2.49
CA LEU A 180 -12.83 3.19 2.24
C LEU A 180 -12.40 4.28 3.23
N LEU A 181 -11.80 5.32 2.70
CA LEU A 181 -11.37 6.51 3.44
C LEU A 181 -12.40 7.62 3.16
N GLN A 182 -13.27 7.89 4.11
CA GLN A 182 -14.19 9.03 4.01
C GLN A 182 -13.47 10.30 4.41
N LYS A 183 -13.50 11.32 3.53
CA LYS A 183 -13.15 12.68 3.90
C LYS A 183 -14.39 13.54 3.87
N ASP A 184 -14.75 14.05 5.04
CA ASP A 184 -15.70 15.15 5.12
C ASP A 184 -15.05 16.36 4.45
N SER A 185 -15.57 16.72 3.28
CA SER A 185 -15.28 17.99 2.64
C SER A 185 -16.06 19.08 3.35
N THR A 186 -15.79 19.31 4.64
CA THR A 186 -16.27 20.51 5.32
C THR A 186 -15.44 21.66 4.76
N PRO A 187 -16.04 22.63 4.04
CA PRO A 187 -15.29 23.82 3.65
C PRO A 187 -14.96 24.54 4.95
N GLY A 188 -13.67 24.58 5.29
CA GLY A 188 -13.19 25.41 6.38
C GLY A 188 -13.55 26.86 6.08
N HIS A 189 -14.58 27.37 6.75
CA HIS A 189 -14.75 28.80 6.94
C HIS A 189 -13.59 29.25 7.84
N ARG A 190 -12.53 29.77 7.21
CA ARG A 190 -11.61 30.70 7.84
C ARG A 190 -12.06 32.11 7.51
#